data_AF-A0A7X6VNB1-F1
#
_entry.id   AF-A0A7X6VNB1-F1
#
_cell.length_a   1.000
_cell.length_b   1.000
_cell.length_c   1.000
_cell.angle_alpha   90.00
_cell.angle_beta   90.00
_cell.angle_gamma   90.00
#
_symmetry.space_group_name_H-M   'P 1'
#
loop_
_entity.id
_entity.type
_entity.pdbx_description
1 polymer ?
#
loop_
_entity_poly.entity_id
_entity_poly.type
_entity_poly.pdbx_seq_one_letter_code
_entity_poly.pdbx_strand_id
1 'polypeptide(L)'
;RYTVKVDVHLKDGTVFNLKETYPKGHPKNPFSREELIWKFKSLAGKVFTDEARLDKIIDTILNLEKLENFSELTKLLSAKN
;
A
#
# COMPACT_ATOMS: atom_id res chain seq x y z
N ARG A 1 -5.81 1.53 -18.75
CA ARG A 1 -6.49 0.53 -19.60
C ARG A 1 -6.61 -0.77 -18.78
N TYR A 2 -7.58 -0.91 -17.87
CA TYR A 2 -7.86 -2.14 -17.09
C TYR A 2 -9.30 -2.10 -16.51
N THR A 3 -10.32 -1.95 -17.37
CA THR A 3 -11.71 -1.99 -16.90
C THR A 3 -12.09 -3.43 -16.59
N VAL A 4 -12.60 -3.68 -15.39
CA VAL A 4 -13.14 -4.97 -14.97
C VAL A 4 -14.66 -4.87 -14.91
N LYS A 5 -15.36 -5.86 -15.46
CA LYS A 5 -16.79 -6.04 -15.30
C LYS A 5 -17.04 -7.46 -14.77
N VAL A 6 -17.86 -7.57 -13.72
CA VAL A 6 -18.23 -8.84 -13.10
C VAL A 6 -19.75 -8.89 -12.97
N ASP A 7 -20.35 -9.99 -13.41
CA ASP A 7 -21.76 -10.29 -13.23
C ASP A 7 -21.88 -11.58 -12.38
N VAL A 8 -22.65 -11.56 -11.29
CA VAL A 8 -22.88 -12.68 -10.38
C VAL A 8 -24.34 -13.10 -10.48
N HIS A 9 -24.57 -14.32 -10.94
CA HIS A 9 -25.91 -14.88 -11.14
C HIS A 9 -26.29 -15.80 -9.99
N LEU A 10 -27.41 -15.53 -9.34
CA LEU A 10 -27.98 -16.37 -8.29
C LEU A 10 -29.00 -17.35 -8.86
N LYS A 11 -29.25 -18.44 -8.12
CA LYS A 11 -30.18 -19.52 -8.55
C LYS A 11 -31.63 -19.07 -8.67
N ASP A 12 -32.02 -18.01 -7.96
CA ASP A 12 -33.35 -17.40 -8.04
C ASP A 12 -33.52 -16.46 -9.25
N GLY A 13 -32.47 -16.31 -10.07
CA GLY A 13 -32.45 -15.43 -11.24
C GLY A 13 -31.95 -14.01 -10.96
N THR A 14 -31.68 -13.65 -9.71
CA THR A 14 -31.09 -12.35 -9.36
C THR A 14 -29.69 -12.22 -9.94
N VAL A 15 -29.36 -11.06 -10.53
CA VAL A 15 -28.01 -10.77 -11.04
C VAL A 15 -27.46 -9.51 -10.38
N PHE A 16 -26.28 -9.64 -9.76
CA PHE A 16 -25.50 -8.50 -9.27
C PHE A 16 -24.41 -8.15 -10.28
N ASN A 17 -24.28 -6.89 -10.65
CA ASN A 17 -23.26 -6.42 -11.58
C ASN A 17 -22.33 -5.39 -10.93
N LEU A 18 -21.04 -5.48 -11.24
CA LEU A 18 -20.01 -4.50 -10.86
C LEU A 18 -19.19 -4.15 -12.09
N LYS A 19 -18.93 -2.85 -12.31
CA LYS A 19 -17.97 -2.38 -13.30
C LYS A 19 -17.00 -1.40 -12.64
N GLU A 20 -15.72 -1.76 -12.60
CA GLU A 20 -14.65 -0.90 -12.10
C GLU A 20 -13.76 -0.47 -13.27
N THR A 21 -13.70 0.84 -13.53
CA THR A 21 -12.92 1.40 -14.64
C THR A 21 -11.56 1.90 -14.18
N TYR A 22 -11.46 2.32 -12.92
CA TYR A 22 -10.25 2.85 -12.31
C TYR A 22 -10.03 2.15 -10.97
N PRO A 23 -9.43 0.94 -10.98
CA PRO A 23 -9.16 0.22 -9.75
C PRO A 23 -8.24 1.04 -8.84
N LYS A 24 -8.29 0.76 -7.55
CA LYS A 24 -7.50 1.47 -6.55
C LYS A 24 -6.01 1.41 -6.90
N GLY A 25 -5.35 2.58 -6.90
CA GLY A 25 -3.97 2.76 -7.35
C GLY A 25 -3.83 3.24 -8.80
N HIS A 26 -4.91 3.25 -9.59
CA HIS A 26 -4.92 3.92 -10.89
C HIS A 26 -4.68 5.43 -10.71
N PRO A 27 -4.04 6.16 -11.65
CA PRO A 27 -3.85 7.62 -11.52
C PRO A 27 -5.15 8.42 -11.30
N LYS A 28 -6.28 7.90 -11.79
CA LYS A 28 -7.63 8.47 -11.59
C LYS A 28 -8.36 7.96 -10.33
N ASN A 29 -7.78 7.02 -9.60
CA ASN A 29 -8.23 6.52 -8.31
C ASN A 29 -7.01 6.16 -7.44
N PRO A 30 -6.16 7.14 -7.09
CA PRO A 30 -4.92 6.88 -6.37
C PRO A 30 -5.21 6.37 -4.95
N PHE A 31 -4.21 5.73 -4.36
CA PHE A 31 -4.25 5.46 -2.91
C PHE A 31 -4.14 6.77 -2.15
N SER A 32 -4.91 6.87 -1.06
CA SER A 32 -4.66 7.85 0.00
C SER A 32 -3.34 7.51 0.70
N ARG A 33 -2.81 8.48 1.45
CA ARG A 33 -1.59 8.28 2.22
C ARG A 33 -1.77 7.17 3.25
N GLU A 34 -2.93 7.13 3.90
CA GLU A 34 -3.29 6.18 4.93
C GLU A 34 -3.36 4.75 4.37
N GLU A 35 -3.92 4.57 3.17
CA GLU A 35 -3.95 3.28 2.48
C GLU A 35 -2.55 2.79 2.07
N LEU A 36 -1.68 3.71 1.64
CA LEU A 36 -0.28 3.36 1.33
C LEU A 36 0.49 2.95 2.58
N ILE A 37 0.33 3.68 3.70
CA ILE A 37 0.95 3.37 4.99
C ILE A 37 0.45 2.00 5.48
N TRP A 38 -0.87 1.77 5.47
CA TRP A 38 -1.45 0.49 5.86
C TRP A 38 -0.91 -0.66 5.01
N LYS A 39 -0.83 -0.48 3.68
CA LYS A 39 -0.30 -1.49 2.76
C LYS A 39 1.17 -1.77 3.02
N PHE A 40 1.96 -0.72 3.26
CA PHE A 40 3.36 -0.86 3.63
C PHE A 40 3.52 -1.67 4.91
N LYS A 41 2.85 -1.29 6.00
CA LYS A 41 2.91 -2.03 7.29
C LYS A 41 2.50 -3.50 7.12
N SER A 42 1.44 -3.77 6.35
CA SER A 42 0.94 -5.13 6.09
C SER A 42 1.96 -6.03 5.36
N LEU A 43 2.84 -5.45 4.56
CA LEU A 43 3.87 -6.18 3.82
C LEU A 43 5.20 -6.24 4.59
N ALA A 44 5.68 -5.08 5.04
CA ALA A 44 6.95 -4.94 5.74
C ALA A 44 6.93 -5.57 7.13
N GLY A 45 5.78 -5.59 7.81
CA GLY A 45 5.58 -6.25 9.12
C GLY A 45 5.83 -7.76 9.10
N LYS A 46 5.89 -8.38 7.92
CA LYS A 46 6.29 -9.79 7.76
C LYS A 46 7.80 -10.01 7.93
N VAL A 47 8.59 -8.93 7.84
CA VAL A 47 10.06 -8.96 7.91
C VAL A 47 10.55 -8.19 9.14
N PHE A 48 10.00 -6.99 9.37
CA PHE A 48 10.32 -6.16 10.52
C PHE A 48 9.16 -6.23 11.52
N THR A 49 9.36 -6.98 12.60
CA THR A 49 8.32 -7.17 13.63
C THR A 49 8.24 -6.00 14.62
N ASP A 50 9.23 -5.11 14.63
CA ASP A 50 9.24 -3.89 15.44
C ASP A 50 8.43 -2.78 14.76
N GLU A 51 7.26 -2.47 15.34
CA GLU A 51 6.36 -1.42 14.86
C GLU A 51 7.01 -0.04 14.88
N ALA A 52 7.84 0.25 15.90
CA ALA A 52 8.52 1.55 16.00
C ALA A 52 9.55 1.72 14.87
N ARG A 53 10.18 0.61 14.45
CA ARG A 53 11.06 0.61 13.26
C ARG A 53 10.27 0.87 11.98
N LEU A 54 9.10 0.23 11.81
CA LEU A 54 8.22 0.49 10.66
C LEU A 54 7.79 1.95 10.60
N ASP A 55 7.40 2.54 11.73
CA ASP A 55 7.02 3.94 11.83
C ASP A 55 8.18 4.88 11.47
N LYS A 56 9.39 4.59 11.94
CA LYS A 56 10.59 5.36 11.57
C LYS A 56 10.88 5.27 10.06
N ILE A 57 10.73 4.10 9.44
CA ILE A 57 10.89 3.95 7.98
C ILE A 57 9.86 4.83 7.26
N ILE A 58 8.60 4.79 7.67
CA ILE A 58 7.52 5.59 7.08
C ILE A 58 7.84 7.08 7.19
N ASP A 59 8.18 7.56 8.39
CA ASP A 59 8.47 8.97 8.63
C ASP A 59 9.69 9.45 7.82
N THR A 60 10.76 8.65 7.78
CA THR A 60 11.97 8.96 7.01
C THR A 60 11.67 9.07 5.52
N ILE A 61 10.86 8.17 4.97
CA ILE A 61 10.49 8.19 3.54
C ILE A 61 9.55 9.36 3.22
N LEU A 62 8.61 9.68 4.12
CA LEU A 62 7.68 10.80 3.93
C LEU A 62 8.33 12.17 4.07
N ASN A 63 9.52 12.25 4.67
CA ASN A 63 10.34 13.45 4.81
C ASN A 63 11.71 13.29 4.13
N LEU A 64 11.79 12.48 3.06
CA LEU A 64 13.05 12.12 2.42
C LEU A 64 13.84 13.33 1.93
N GLU A 65 13.16 14.42 1.56
CA GLU A 65 13.77 15.69 1.15
C GLU A 65 14.56 16.39 2.26
N LYS A 66 14.32 16.00 3.53
CA LYS A 66 15.02 16.54 4.71
C LYS A 66 16.17 15.64 5.17
N LEU A 67 16.36 14.49 4.53
CA LEU A 67 17.36 13.51 4.94
C LEU A 67 18.75 13.95 4.50
N GLU A 68 19.60 14.28 5.47
CA GLU A 68 20.99 14.71 5.19
C GLU A 68 21.87 13.54 4.74
N ASN A 69 21.66 12.34 5.30
CA ASN A 69 22.46 11.16 5.00
C ASN A 69 21.59 9.94 4.69
N PHE A 70 21.67 9.47 3.44
CA PHE A 70 20.92 8.31 2.99
C PHE A 70 21.26 7.00 3.73
N SER A 71 22.44 6.93 4.37
CA SER A 71 22.82 5.78 5.20
C SER A 71 21.82 5.52 6.33
N GLU A 72 21.20 6.55 6.88
CA GLU A 72 20.18 6.44 7.94
C GLU A 72 18.98 5.59 7.48
N LEU A 73 18.46 5.85 6.28
CA LEU A 73 17.40 5.03 5.70
C LEU A 73 17.87 3.59 5.42
N THR A 74 19.07 3.41 4.86
CA THR A 74 19.57 2.05 4.56
C THR A 74 19.74 1.18 5.81
N LYS A 75 20.13 1.77 6.95
CA LYS A 75 20.19 1.06 8.25
C LYS A 75 18.81 0.67 8.73
N LEU A 76 17.81 1.54 8.59
CA LEU A 76 16.42 1.20 8.92
C LEU A 76 15.88 0.05 8.04
N LEU A 77 16.41 -0.14 6.83
CA LEU A 77 15.99 -1.19 5.90
C LEU A 77 16.81 -2.50 6.01
N SER A 78 17.87 -2.57 6.81
CA SER A 78 18.74 -3.76 6.86
C SER A 78 18.13 -4.93 7.64
N ALA A 79 18.13 -6.14 7.08
CA ALA A 79 17.66 -7.34 7.80
C ALA A 79 18.60 -7.80 8.93
N LYS A 80 19.84 -7.30 8.94
CA LYS A 80 20.82 -7.55 10.00
C LYS A 80 20.81 -6.38 10.98
N ASN A 81 20.65 -6.71 12.26
CA ASN A 81 21.10 -5.85 13.36
C ASN A 81 22.62 -5.90 13.44
#